data_AF-A0A922NTZ7-F1
#
_entry.id   AF-A0A922NTZ7-F1
#
_cell.length_a   1.000
_cell.length_b   1.000
_cell.length_c   1.000
_cell.angle_alpha   90.00
_cell.angle_beta   90.00
_cell.angle_gamma   90.00
#
_symmetry.space_group_name_H-M   'P 1'
#
loop_
_entity.id
_entity.type
_entity.pdbx_description
1 polymer ?
#
loop_
_entity_poly.entity_id
_entity_poly.type
_entity_poly.pdbx_seq_one_letter_code
_entity_poly.pdbx_strand_id
1 'polypeptide(L)'
;MLQYRLFPFRYFYPLIPLLFLGFIYFDSLKHILFFDTSAVDLSGGIEVKKSLLLSMIRLDSVVFDFSFYQSFIYPLVMILVAYAYYYLKSRHLKYLIGRKSDYGKRCIFLKLQLSLYVLLSFYIVIFALTLVSWLNGVAHMNGNLMPYFDQNSILRFFGQGATTFIAYYWLVKSLALFVHTYFVCFLVDYFQSFIKSSMLYLILMWALSPLLYSYLPPKYVLMISLMSTSYSDADIPYLLSPYLGLVGVCIVLKLRKHHEII
;
A
#
# COMPACT_ATOMS: atom_id res chain seq x y z
N MET A 1 -12.52 -22.39 -6.38
CA MET A 1 -11.85 -21.48 -5.42
C MET A 1 -10.68 -22.23 -4.79
N LEU A 2 -9.48 -21.66 -4.78
CA LEU A 2 -8.34 -22.29 -4.09
C LEU A 2 -8.59 -22.20 -2.58
N GLN A 3 -8.57 -23.32 -1.86
CA GLN A 3 -8.85 -23.34 -0.43
C GLN A 3 -7.77 -22.53 0.32
N TYR A 4 -8.17 -21.63 1.21
CA TYR A 4 -7.27 -20.85 2.08
C TYR A 4 -6.23 -21.73 2.81
N ARG A 5 -6.58 -23.01 3.04
CA ARG A 5 -5.70 -24.01 3.65
C ARG A 5 -4.39 -24.23 2.88
N LEU A 6 -4.38 -23.99 1.57
CA LEU A 6 -3.23 -24.22 0.68
C LEU A 6 -2.23 -23.05 0.68
N PHE A 7 -2.59 -21.91 1.26
CA PHE A 7 -1.72 -20.74 1.29
C PHE A 7 -0.52 -20.97 2.23
N PRO A 8 0.72 -20.77 1.74
CA PRO A 8 1.86 -20.74 2.64
C PRO A 8 1.71 -19.54 3.59
N PHE A 9 2.10 -19.72 4.84
CA PHE A 9 2.03 -18.67 5.86
C PHE A 9 0.63 -18.09 6.12
N ARG A 10 -0.43 -18.90 5.95
CA ARG A 10 -1.83 -18.48 6.19
C ARG A 10 -2.09 -17.79 7.54
N TYR A 11 -1.30 -18.09 8.57
CA TYR A 11 -1.43 -17.47 9.89
C TYR A 11 -0.78 -16.08 9.99
N PHE A 12 0.10 -15.72 9.05
CA PHE A 12 0.77 -14.42 9.03
C PHE A 12 -0.07 -13.33 8.39
N TYR A 13 -0.95 -13.65 7.44
CA TYR A 13 -1.76 -12.63 6.76
C TYR A 13 -2.66 -11.83 7.71
N PRO A 14 -3.35 -12.44 8.70
CA PRO A 14 -4.11 -11.68 9.69
C PRO A 14 -3.26 -10.80 10.62
N LEU A 15 -1.96 -11.09 10.74
CA LEU A 15 -1.03 -10.29 11.55
C LEU A 15 -0.60 -8.99 10.84
N ILE A 16 -0.71 -8.91 9.51
CA ILE A 16 -0.30 -7.72 8.74
C ILE A 16 -1.07 -6.47 9.19
N PRO A 17 -2.42 -6.46 9.26
CA PRO A 17 -3.15 -5.31 9.78
C PRO A 17 -2.78 -4.95 11.22
N LEU A 18 -2.58 -5.95 12.09
CA LEU A 18 -2.21 -5.71 13.49
C LEU A 18 -0.83 -5.05 13.61
N LEU A 19 0.12 -5.48 12.77
CA LEU A 19 1.45 -4.88 12.69
C LEU A 19 1.37 -3.42 12.24
N PHE A 20 0.56 -3.11 11.22
CA PHE A 20 0.30 -1.72 10.82
C PHE A 20 -0.26 -0.87 11.96
N LEU A 21 -1.29 -1.36 12.64
CA LEU A 21 -1.90 -0.65 13.77
C LEU A 21 -0.91 -0.45 14.91
N GLY A 22 -0.06 -1.44 15.18
CA GLY A 22 1.02 -1.35 16.16
C GLY A 22 2.01 -0.24 15.83
N PHE A 23 2.41 -0.08 14.57
CA PHE A 23 3.32 1.00 14.14
C PHE A 23 2.66 2.38 14.21
N ILE A 24 1.41 2.51 13.74
CA ILE A 24 0.70 3.80 13.72
C ILE A 24 0.40 4.29 15.14
N TYR A 25 -0.05 3.41 16.02
CA TYR A 25 -0.41 3.80 17.39
C TYR A 25 0.74 3.67 18.40
N PHE A 26 1.96 3.35 17.96
CA PHE A 26 3.08 3.13 18.87
C PHE A 26 3.34 4.32 19.80
N ASP A 27 3.36 5.54 19.23
CA ASP A 27 3.60 6.75 20.02
C ASP A 27 2.40 7.11 20.88
N SER A 28 1.17 6.87 20.41
CA SER A 28 -0.04 7.00 21.23
C SER A 28 -0.02 6.07 22.44
N LEU A 29 0.41 4.82 22.26
CA LEU A 29 0.53 3.83 23.34
C LEU A 29 1.61 4.25 24.35
N LYS A 30 2.77 4.70 23.87
CA LYS A 30 3.82 5.25 24.74
C LYS A 30 3.31 6.44 25.54
N HIS A 31 2.58 7.35 24.90
CA HIS A 31 2.00 8.52 25.56
C HIS A 31 1.00 8.13 26.64
N ILE A 32 0.15 7.13 26.40
CA ILE A 32 -0.78 6.63 27.43
C ILE A 32 -0.01 6.09 28.64
N LEU A 33 1.04 5.29 28.39
CA LEU A 33 1.78 4.55 29.42
C LEU A 33 2.78 5.40 30.21
N PHE A 34 3.47 6.35 29.56
CA PHE A 34 4.63 7.02 30.14
C PHE A 34 4.47 8.53 30.32
N PHE A 35 3.33 9.13 29.97
CA PHE A 35 3.13 10.56 30.17
C PHE A 35 3.00 10.92 31.65
N ASP A 36 3.92 11.75 32.15
CA ASP A 36 3.92 12.28 33.50
C ASP A 36 2.94 13.46 33.62
N THR A 37 1.82 13.25 34.28
CA THR A 37 0.81 14.28 34.53
C THR A 37 1.18 15.23 35.68
N SER A 38 2.22 14.91 36.44
CA SER A 38 2.69 15.65 37.62
C SER A 38 3.94 16.48 37.38
N ALA A 39 4.41 16.55 36.13
CA ALA A 39 5.56 17.36 35.78
C ALA A 39 5.32 18.85 36.15
N VAL A 40 6.35 19.46 36.76
CA VAL A 40 6.27 20.79 37.40
C VAL A 40 5.97 21.91 36.40
N ASP A 41 6.25 21.67 35.12
CA ASP A 41 6.03 22.55 33.98
C ASP A 41 4.63 22.44 33.36
N LEU A 42 3.79 21.49 33.79
CA LEU A 42 2.44 21.28 33.25
C LEU A 42 1.36 21.92 34.11
N SER A 43 0.73 23.00 33.62
CA SER A 43 -0.54 23.47 34.15
C SER A 43 -1.70 22.59 33.65
N GLY A 44 -2.22 21.69 34.49
CA GLY A 44 -3.37 20.83 34.15
C GLY A 44 -3.00 19.57 33.35
N GLY A 45 -2.03 18.79 33.83
CA GLY A 45 -1.44 17.65 33.11
C GLY A 45 -2.42 16.61 32.54
N ILE A 46 -3.59 16.40 33.15
CA ILE A 46 -4.62 15.47 32.63
C ILE A 46 -5.24 15.99 31.32
N GLU A 47 -5.55 17.29 31.26
CA GLU A 47 -6.15 17.92 30.07
C GLU A 47 -5.14 17.96 28.93
N VAL A 48 -3.88 18.26 29.24
CA VAL A 48 -2.76 18.21 28.28
C VAL A 48 -2.57 16.79 27.76
N LYS A 49 -2.54 15.78 28.65
CA LYS A 49 -2.43 14.36 28.26
C LYS A 49 -3.53 13.97 27.27
N LYS A 50 -4.78 14.34 27.55
CA LYS A 50 -5.94 14.06 26.70
C LYS A 50 -5.84 14.78 25.36
N SER A 51 -5.51 16.08 25.36
CA SER A 51 -5.39 16.89 24.15
C SER A 51 -4.33 16.34 23.20
N LEU A 52 -3.15 15.98 23.74
CA LEU A 52 -2.06 15.37 22.97
C LEU A 52 -2.48 14.01 22.42
N LEU A 53 -3.11 13.15 23.23
CA LEU A 53 -3.60 11.86 22.76
C LEU A 53 -4.60 12.01 21.61
N LEU A 54 -5.58 12.92 21.75
CA LEU A 54 -6.57 13.21 20.72
C LEU A 54 -5.91 13.74 19.44
N SER A 55 -4.83 14.52 19.54
CA SER A 55 -4.07 14.99 18.39
C SER A 55 -3.36 13.85 17.65
N MET A 56 -2.82 12.86 18.38
CA MET A 56 -2.13 11.70 17.79
C MET A 56 -3.09 10.74 17.08
N ILE A 57 -4.30 10.55 17.62
CA ILE A 57 -5.32 9.65 17.03
C ILE A 57 -6.28 10.37 16.07
N ARG A 58 -6.03 11.66 15.82
CA ARG A 58 -6.81 12.44 14.86
C ARG A 58 -6.61 11.90 13.45
N LEU A 59 -7.68 11.98 12.66
CA LEU A 59 -7.74 11.32 11.36
C LEU A 59 -6.64 11.76 10.38
N ASP A 60 -6.28 13.04 10.37
CA ASP A 60 -5.20 13.57 9.54
C ASP A 60 -3.85 12.91 9.85
N SER A 61 -3.56 12.75 11.14
CA SER A 61 -2.29 12.28 11.68
C SER A 61 -2.15 10.78 11.43
N VAL A 62 -3.19 10.00 11.77
CA VAL A 62 -3.17 8.54 11.54
C VAL A 62 -3.18 8.17 10.05
N VAL A 63 -3.83 8.95 9.18
CA VAL A 63 -3.80 8.73 7.72
C VAL A 63 -2.43 9.08 7.14
N PHE A 64 -1.78 10.13 7.65
CA PHE A 64 -0.41 10.48 7.28
C PHE A 64 0.58 9.38 7.70
N ASP A 65 0.54 8.96 8.96
CA ASP A 65 1.42 7.91 9.48
C ASP A 65 1.20 6.59 8.75
N PHE A 66 -0.06 6.22 8.52
CA PHE A 66 -0.37 5.07 7.68
C PHE A 66 0.23 5.25 6.29
N SER A 67 0.12 6.43 5.69
CA SER A 67 0.67 6.69 4.37
C SER A 67 2.18 6.52 4.29
N PHE A 68 2.88 6.90 5.35
CA PHE A 68 4.31 6.70 5.47
C PHE A 68 4.64 5.21 5.58
N TYR A 69 4.08 4.51 6.57
CA TYR A 69 4.38 3.09 6.80
C TYR A 69 3.95 2.19 5.62
N GLN A 70 2.86 2.54 4.92
CA GLN A 70 2.38 1.76 3.76
C GLN A 70 3.45 1.65 2.67
N SER A 71 4.25 2.70 2.47
CA SER A 71 5.26 2.75 1.40
C SER A 71 6.42 1.77 1.62
N PHE A 72 6.64 1.34 2.86
CA PHE A 72 7.67 0.37 3.22
C PHE A 72 7.11 -1.02 3.49
N ILE A 73 5.98 -1.11 4.19
CA ILE A 73 5.42 -2.41 4.58
C ILE A 73 4.74 -3.10 3.39
N TYR A 74 4.00 -2.39 2.52
CA TYR A 74 3.32 -3.05 1.41
C TYR A 74 4.25 -3.69 0.37
N PRO A 75 5.38 -3.08 -0.02
CA PRO A 75 6.33 -3.77 -0.90
C PRO A 75 6.80 -5.12 -0.33
N LEU A 76 7.00 -5.22 0.99
CA LEU A 76 7.30 -6.49 1.66
C LEU A 76 6.12 -7.47 1.63
N VAL A 77 4.91 -6.98 1.91
CA VAL A 77 3.68 -7.79 1.81
C VAL A 77 3.49 -8.34 0.40
N MET A 78 3.75 -7.53 -0.63
CA MET A 78 3.67 -7.93 -2.03
C MET A 78 4.70 -9.01 -2.39
N ILE A 79 5.89 -8.99 -1.79
CA ILE A 79 6.88 -10.06 -1.94
C ILE A 79 6.41 -11.34 -1.27
N LEU A 80 5.85 -11.28 -0.07
CA LEU A 80 5.27 -12.46 0.60
C LEU A 80 4.15 -13.07 -0.25
N VAL A 81 3.31 -12.22 -0.82
CA VAL A 81 2.24 -12.64 -1.74
C VAL A 81 2.80 -13.22 -3.04
N ALA A 82 3.87 -12.65 -3.60
CA ALA A 82 4.56 -13.19 -4.77
C ALA A 82 5.21 -14.55 -4.50
N TYR A 83 5.70 -14.77 -3.27
CA TYR A 83 6.16 -16.10 -2.85
C TYR A 83 5.00 -17.10 -2.82
N ALA A 84 3.86 -16.70 -2.23
CA ALA A 84 2.67 -17.55 -2.23
C ALA A 84 2.21 -17.88 -3.65
N TYR A 85 2.24 -16.90 -4.55
CA TYR A 85 2.00 -17.11 -5.98
C TYR A 85 2.95 -18.17 -6.57
N TYR A 86 4.26 -17.97 -6.42
CA TYR A 86 5.28 -18.89 -6.93
C TYR A 86 5.10 -20.31 -6.39
N TYR A 87 4.86 -20.44 -5.09
CA TYR A 87 4.65 -21.72 -4.41
C TYR A 87 3.42 -22.46 -4.96
N LEU A 88 2.27 -21.79 -5.00
CA LEU A 88 1.00 -22.37 -5.46
C LEU A 88 1.05 -22.70 -6.96
N LYS A 89 1.67 -21.83 -7.76
CA LYS A 89 1.89 -22.05 -9.20
C LYS A 89 2.72 -23.31 -9.45
N SER A 90 3.84 -23.44 -8.75
CA SER A 90 4.81 -24.52 -8.99
C SER A 90 4.37 -25.86 -8.41
N ARG A 91 3.70 -25.87 -7.24
CA ARG A 91 3.35 -27.12 -6.51
C ARG A 91 1.91 -27.58 -6.63
N HIS A 92 0.97 -26.69 -6.91
CA HIS A 92 -0.44 -27.09 -7.01
C HIS A 92 -0.95 -26.94 -8.44
N LEU A 93 -0.72 -25.80 -9.07
CA LEU A 93 -1.23 -25.57 -10.42
C LEU A 93 -0.49 -26.43 -11.44
N LYS A 94 0.84 -26.54 -11.40
CA LYS A 94 1.61 -27.35 -12.37
C LYS A 94 1.21 -28.83 -12.40
N TYR A 95 0.84 -29.41 -11.25
CA TYR A 95 0.48 -30.83 -11.11
C TYR A 95 -0.97 -31.15 -11.52
N LEU A 96 -1.83 -30.15 -11.66
CA LEU A 96 -3.25 -30.35 -12.00
C LEU A 96 -3.51 -30.47 -13.52
N ILE A 97 -2.47 -30.49 -14.37
CA ILE A 97 -2.59 -29.92 -15.73
C ILE A 97 -2.02 -30.83 -16.82
N GLY A 98 -2.93 -31.60 -17.42
CA GLY A 98 -2.78 -32.11 -18.79
C GLY A 98 -3.30 -31.15 -19.88
N ARG A 99 -3.74 -29.92 -19.57
CA ARG A 99 -4.32 -28.96 -20.55
C ARG A 99 -3.82 -27.51 -20.38
N LYS A 100 -3.04 -27.03 -21.36
CA LYS A 100 -2.35 -25.71 -21.33
C LYS A 100 -3.28 -24.48 -21.17
N SER A 101 -4.51 -24.50 -21.70
CA SER A 101 -5.42 -23.34 -21.68
C SER A 101 -5.99 -23.03 -20.28
N ASP A 102 -6.30 -24.05 -19.50
CA ASP A 102 -6.86 -23.89 -18.15
C ASP A 102 -5.81 -23.40 -17.14
N TYR A 103 -4.51 -23.67 -17.41
CA TYR A 103 -3.41 -23.18 -16.59
C TYR A 103 -3.34 -21.66 -16.53
N GLY A 104 -3.38 -21.00 -17.69
CA GLY A 104 -3.27 -19.55 -17.79
C GLY A 104 -4.42 -18.85 -17.06
N LYS A 105 -5.66 -19.32 -17.28
CA LYS A 105 -6.84 -18.80 -16.58
C LYS A 105 -6.73 -18.94 -15.07
N ARG A 106 -6.27 -20.10 -14.58
CA ARG A 106 -6.07 -20.33 -13.14
C ARG A 106 -4.96 -19.45 -12.56
N CYS A 107 -3.89 -19.19 -13.31
CA CYS A 107 -2.84 -18.27 -12.90
C CYS A 107 -3.37 -16.84 -12.75
N ILE A 108 -4.18 -16.36 -13.70
CA ILE A 108 -4.82 -15.03 -13.62
C ILE A 108 -5.74 -14.97 -12.40
N PHE A 109 -6.59 -15.98 -12.21
CA PHE A 109 -7.49 -16.04 -11.06
C PHE A 109 -6.71 -16.03 -9.74
N LEU A 110 -5.60 -16.77 -9.65
CA LEU A 110 -4.75 -16.77 -8.47
C LEU A 110 -4.17 -15.38 -8.20
N LYS A 111 -3.65 -14.68 -9.21
CA LYS A 111 -3.17 -13.29 -9.05
C LYS A 111 -4.26 -12.36 -8.53
N LEU A 112 -5.48 -12.46 -9.06
CA LEU A 112 -6.61 -11.66 -8.59
C LEU A 112 -6.94 -11.95 -7.12
N GLN A 113 -6.99 -13.23 -6.73
CA GLN A 113 -7.20 -13.61 -5.33
C GLN A 113 -6.11 -13.04 -4.41
N LEU A 114 -4.85 -13.12 -4.84
CA LEU A 114 -3.71 -12.59 -4.10
C LEU A 114 -3.74 -11.07 -3.95
N SER A 115 -4.06 -10.33 -5.02
CA SER A 115 -4.28 -8.88 -4.94
C SER A 115 -5.43 -8.54 -3.98
N LEU A 116 -6.52 -9.31 -3.99
CA LEU A 116 -7.64 -9.10 -3.07
C LEU A 116 -7.23 -9.28 -1.60
N TYR A 117 -6.31 -10.20 -1.27
CA TYR A 117 -5.80 -10.32 0.10
C TYR A 117 -5.02 -9.08 0.55
N VAL A 118 -4.18 -8.51 -0.32
CA VAL A 118 -3.47 -7.26 -0.02
C VAL A 118 -4.47 -6.12 0.19
N LEU A 119 -5.48 -6.00 -0.67
CA LEU A 119 -6.53 -5.00 -0.54
C LEU A 119 -7.36 -5.17 0.73
N LEU A 120 -7.72 -6.39 1.10
CA LEU A 120 -8.46 -6.64 2.33
C LEU A 120 -7.66 -6.21 3.57
N SER A 121 -6.35 -6.48 3.58
CA SER A 121 -5.49 -6.01 4.68
C SER A 121 -5.48 -4.48 4.79
N PHE A 122 -5.43 -3.77 3.65
CA PHE A 122 -5.54 -2.32 3.57
C PHE A 122 -6.90 -1.81 4.09
N TYR A 123 -7.99 -2.47 3.69
CA TYR A 123 -9.34 -2.10 4.12
C TYR A 123 -9.54 -2.26 5.62
N ILE A 124 -9.01 -3.33 6.21
CA ILE A 124 -9.08 -3.55 7.66
C ILE A 124 -8.34 -2.43 8.40
N VAL A 125 -7.13 -2.07 7.97
CA VAL A 125 -6.36 -1.01 8.62
C VAL A 125 -7.07 0.33 8.51
N ILE A 126 -7.43 0.77 7.30
CA ILE A 126 -8.06 2.08 7.12
C ILE A 126 -9.40 2.17 7.87
N PHE A 127 -10.20 1.09 7.88
CA PHE A 127 -11.44 1.04 8.64
C PHE A 127 -11.18 1.15 10.15
N ALA A 128 -10.17 0.47 10.68
CA ALA A 128 -9.82 0.57 12.10
C ALA A 128 -9.36 1.99 12.46
N LEU A 129 -8.55 2.64 11.62
CA LEU A 129 -8.11 4.02 11.85
C LEU A 129 -9.29 4.98 11.88
N THR A 130 -10.19 4.90 10.89
CA THR A 130 -11.35 5.79 10.81
C THR A 130 -12.32 5.54 11.96
N LEU A 131 -12.52 4.28 12.36
CA LEU A 131 -13.36 3.92 13.49
C LEU A 131 -12.81 4.49 14.80
N VAL A 132 -11.51 4.37 15.06
CA VAL A 132 -10.88 4.93 16.27
C VAL A 132 -11.02 6.45 16.30
N SER A 133 -10.72 7.16 15.21
CA SER A 133 -10.89 8.62 15.17
C SER A 133 -12.36 9.03 15.33
N TRP A 134 -13.30 8.26 14.78
CA TRP A 134 -14.74 8.53 14.88
C TRP A 134 -15.27 8.33 16.30
N LEU A 135 -14.91 7.22 16.95
CA LEU A 135 -15.30 6.93 18.34
C LEU A 135 -14.79 7.99 19.33
N ASN A 136 -13.68 8.66 19.01
CA ASN A 136 -13.08 9.72 19.82
C ASN A 136 -13.50 11.13 19.39
N GLY A 137 -14.43 11.29 18.43
CA GLY A 137 -14.92 12.60 17.98
C GLY A 137 -13.92 13.42 17.17
N VAL A 138 -12.82 12.81 16.72
CA VAL A 138 -11.72 13.46 15.97
C VAL A 138 -11.58 12.96 14.53
N ALA A 139 -12.69 12.47 13.96
CA ALA A 139 -12.80 12.05 12.55
C ALA A 139 -12.97 13.22 11.55
N HIS A 140 -12.44 14.39 11.90
CA HIS A 140 -12.36 15.55 11.01
C HIS A 140 -10.89 15.76 10.62
N MET A 141 -10.66 16.20 9.40
CA MET A 141 -9.33 16.61 8.94
C MET A 141 -9.20 18.11 9.12
N ASN A 142 -8.22 18.55 9.92
CA ASN A 142 -7.98 19.97 10.15
C ASN A 142 -7.17 20.55 8.98
N GLY A 143 -7.77 21.50 8.26
CA GLY A 143 -7.13 22.19 7.15
C GLY A 143 -8.03 22.26 5.92
N ASN A 144 -7.76 23.25 5.07
CA ASN A 144 -8.35 23.27 3.74
C ASN A 144 -7.71 22.11 2.96
N LEU A 145 -8.47 21.07 2.62
CA LEU A 145 -7.97 19.94 1.82
C LEU A 145 -7.92 20.27 0.32
N MET A 146 -8.48 21.41 -0.10
CA MET A 146 -8.46 21.85 -1.50
C MET A 146 -7.06 22.00 -2.10
N PRO A 147 -6.03 22.51 -1.40
CA PRO A 147 -4.67 22.65 -1.92
C PRO A 147 -3.94 21.31 -2.13
N TYR A 148 -4.48 20.17 -1.65
CA TYR A 148 -3.94 18.86 -2.03
C TYR A 148 -4.20 18.51 -3.50
N PHE A 149 -5.14 19.20 -4.15
CA PHE A 149 -5.57 18.93 -5.51
C PHE A 149 -5.29 20.13 -6.40
N ASP A 150 -4.89 19.87 -7.65
CA ASP A 150 -4.71 20.94 -8.63
C ASP A 150 -6.01 21.74 -8.83
N GLN A 151 -5.90 23.06 -9.00
CA GLN A 151 -7.04 23.98 -9.08
C GLN A 151 -8.04 23.63 -10.19
N ASN A 152 -7.57 23.04 -11.29
CA ASN A 152 -8.37 22.67 -12.46
C ASN A 152 -8.74 21.18 -12.49
N SER A 153 -8.40 20.43 -11.44
CA SER A 153 -8.62 18.98 -11.38
C SER A 153 -10.02 18.62 -10.89
N ILE A 154 -10.62 17.62 -11.55
CA ILE A 154 -11.88 16.97 -11.11
C ILE A 154 -11.72 16.39 -9.69
N LEU A 155 -10.50 16.06 -9.28
CA LEU A 155 -10.20 15.51 -7.97
C LEU A 155 -10.48 16.49 -6.82
N ARG A 156 -10.65 17.80 -7.08
CA ARG A 156 -11.04 18.80 -6.06
C ARG A 156 -12.33 18.46 -5.33
N PHE A 157 -13.23 17.69 -5.94
CA PHE A 157 -14.41 17.16 -5.25
C PHE A 157 -14.03 16.40 -3.96
N PHE A 158 -12.91 15.68 -3.99
CA PHE A 158 -12.41 14.94 -2.83
C PHE A 158 -11.75 15.81 -1.74
N GLY A 159 -11.52 17.11 -2.02
CA GLY A 159 -11.04 18.08 -1.04
C GLY A 159 -12.15 18.76 -0.23
N GLN A 160 -13.42 18.41 -0.45
CA GLN A 160 -14.56 19.04 0.22
C GLN A 160 -14.75 18.65 1.69
N GLY A 161 -14.23 17.49 2.10
CA GLY A 161 -14.34 17.04 3.49
C GLY A 161 -13.57 15.76 3.75
N ALA A 162 -13.49 15.39 5.04
CA ALA A 162 -12.76 14.21 5.49
C ALA A 162 -13.29 12.90 4.85
N THR A 163 -14.60 12.78 4.67
CA THR A 163 -15.23 11.59 4.09
C THR A 163 -14.88 11.42 2.61
N THR A 164 -14.96 12.50 1.83
CA THR A 164 -14.60 12.46 0.41
C THR A 164 -13.10 12.26 0.23
N PHE A 165 -12.27 12.85 1.09
CA PHE A 165 -10.83 12.59 1.07
C PHE A 165 -10.46 11.15 1.39
N ILE A 166 -11.11 10.52 2.38
CA ILE A 166 -10.92 9.09 2.68
C ILE A 166 -11.36 8.25 1.48
N ALA A 167 -12.47 8.58 0.82
CA ALA A 167 -12.91 7.86 -0.37
C ALA A 167 -11.86 7.94 -1.50
N TYR A 168 -11.27 9.12 -1.71
CA TYR A 168 -10.15 9.30 -2.62
C TYR A 168 -8.93 8.46 -2.21
N TYR A 169 -8.53 8.55 -0.95
CA TYR A 169 -7.42 7.79 -0.39
C TYR A 169 -7.62 6.28 -0.63
N TRP A 170 -8.82 5.79 -0.33
CA TRP A 170 -9.21 4.41 -0.53
C TRP A 170 -9.11 3.98 -1.99
N LEU A 171 -9.65 4.76 -2.93
CA LEU A 171 -9.61 4.46 -4.37
C LEU A 171 -8.18 4.41 -4.92
N VAL A 172 -7.40 5.46 -4.64
CA VAL A 172 -6.04 5.61 -5.20
C VAL A 172 -5.12 4.53 -4.67
N LYS A 173 -5.14 4.27 -3.36
CA LYS A 173 -4.28 3.23 -2.77
C LYS A 173 -4.72 1.83 -3.19
N SER A 174 -6.02 1.58 -3.32
CA SER A 174 -6.49 0.29 -3.84
C SER A 174 -5.96 0.01 -5.24
N LEU A 175 -6.01 1.00 -6.14
CA LEU A 175 -5.45 0.85 -7.47
C LEU A 175 -3.94 0.56 -7.42
N ALA A 176 -3.19 1.33 -6.61
CA ALA A 176 -1.76 1.13 -6.47
C ALA A 176 -1.41 -0.28 -5.95
N LEU A 177 -2.03 -0.69 -4.84
CA LEU A 177 -1.78 -2.00 -4.24
C LEU A 177 -2.15 -3.14 -5.21
N PHE A 178 -3.25 -3.00 -5.94
CA PHE A 178 -3.66 -3.98 -6.94
C PHE A 178 -2.63 -4.10 -8.08
N VAL A 179 -2.24 -2.98 -8.69
CA VAL A 179 -1.31 -2.94 -9.82
C VAL A 179 0.05 -3.49 -9.42
N HIS A 180 0.57 -3.09 -8.26
CA HIS A 180 1.87 -3.56 -7.75
C HIS A 180 1.87 -5.06 -7.45
N THR A 181 0.82 -5.56 -6.79
CA THR A 181 0.70 -6.99 -6.49
C THR A 181 0.63 -7.81 -7.79
N TYR A 182 -0.10 -7.30 -8.78
CA TYR A 182 -0.17 -7.95 -10.09
C TYR A 182 1.18 -7.92 -10.81
N PHE A 183 1.90 -6.79 -10.75
CA PHE A 183 3.19 -6.60 -11.38
C PHE A 183 4.27 -7.52 -10.79
N VAL A 184 4.37 -7.65 -9.47
CA VAL A 184 5.36 -8.57 -8.87
C VAL A 184 5.06 -10.03 -9.25
N CYS A 185 3.79 -10.42 -9.34
CA CYS A 185 3.41 -11.74 -9.84
C CYS A 185 3.74 -11.92 -11.34
N PHE A 186 3.62 -10.86 -12.14
CA PHE A 186 4.09 -10.87 -13.53
C PHE A 186 5.61 -11.08 -13.62
N LEU A 187 6.41 -10.43 -12.76
CA LEU A 187 7.84 -10.67 -12.71
C LEU A 187 8.16 -12.12 -12.34
N VAL A 188 7.40 -12.75 -11.44
CA VAL A 188 7.55 -14.18 -11.10
C VAL A 188 7.26 -15.07 -12.31
N ASP A 189 6.26 -14.73 -13.11
CA ASP A 189 5.98 -15.44 -14.36
C ASP A 189 7.09 -15.29 -15.40
N TYR A 190 7.67 -14.10 -15.49
CA TYR A 190 8.72 -13.78 -16.44
C TYR A 190 10.01 -14.53 -16.12
N PHE A 191 10.55 -14.36 -14.91
CA PHE A 191 11.85 -14.92 -14.53
C PHE A 191 11.78 -16.39 -14.08
N GLN A 192 10.58 -16.92 -13.84
CA GLN A 192 10.36 -18.26 -13.26
C GLN A 192 11.10 -18.49 -11.92
N SER A 193 11.53 -17.42 -11.25
CA SER A 193 12.33 -17.46 -10.04
C SER A 193 11.84 -16.39 -9.09
N PHE A 194 11.38 -16.82 -7.91
CA PHE A 194 10.94 -15.90 -6.86
C PHE A 194 12.02 -14.86 -6.50
N ILE A 195 13.25 -15.31 -6.25
CA ILE A 195 14.35 -14.44 -5.79
C ILE A 195 14.62 -13.32 -6.79
N LYS A 196 14.81 -13.65 -8.08
CA LYS A 196 15.10 -12.65 -9.13
C LYS A 196 13.98 -11.62 -9.25
N SER A 197 12.72 -12.08 -9.22
CA SER A 197 11.56 -11.21 -9.32
C SER A 197 11.42 -10.29 -8.11
N SER A 198 11.62 -10.80 -6.90
CA SER A 198 11.58 -10.00 -5.67
C SER A 198 12.70 -8.98 -5.60
N MET A 199 13.92 -9.35 -5.98
CA MET A 199 15.04 -8.41 -6.03
C MET A 199 14.79 -7.28 -7.02
N LEU A 200 14.35 -7.60 -8.25
CA LEU A 200 14.04 -6.57 -9.23
C LEU A 200 12.92 -5.65 -8.74
N TYR A 201 11.86 -6.23 -8.15
CA TYR A 201 10.76 -5.44 -7.60
C TYR A 201 11.22 -4.47 -6.51
N LEU A 202 12.04 -4.93 -5.55
CA LEU A 202 12.61 -4.07 -4.51
C LEU A 202 13.57 -3.02 -5.06
N ILE A 203 14.37 -3.36 -6.07
CA ILE A 203 15.25 -2.39 -6.73
C ILE A 203 14.40 -1.28 -7.34
N LEU A 204 13.34 -1.62 -8.07
CA LEU A 204 12.45 -0.64 -8.68
C LEU A 204 11.72 0.23 -7.64
N MET A 205 11.27 -0.36 -6.54
CA MET A 205 10.51 0.35 -5.50
C MET A 205 11.39 1.20 -4.59
N TRP A 206 12.53 0.67 -4.15
CA TRP A 206 13.31 1.25 -3.04
C TRP A 206 14.68 1.76 -3.48
N ALA A 207 15.46 1.00 -4.23
CA ALA A 207 16.82 1.41 -4.58
C ALA A 207 16.84 2.47 -5.68
N LEU A 208 15.96 2.32 -6.67
CA LEU A 208 15.88 3.19 -7.83
C LEU A 208 15.14 4.50 -7.51
N SER A 209 14.19 4.48 -6.56
CA SER A 209 13.40 5.67 -6.22
C SER A 209 14.25 6.86 -5.74
N PRO A 210 15.19 6.73 -4.77
CA PRO A 210 16.11 7.80 -4.37
C PRO A 210 16.96 8.34 -5.51
N LEU A 211 17.41 7.47 -6.41
CA LEU A 211 18.19 7.87 -7.58
C LEU A 211 17.32 8.70 -8.53
N LEU A 212 16.11 8.22 -8.84
CA LEU A 212 15.22 8.91 -9.77
C LEU A 212 14.69 10.23 -9.24
N TYR A 213 14.50 10.40 -7.93
CA TYR A 213 14.09 11.70 -7.36
C TYR A 213 15.07 12.84 -7.68
N SER A 214 16.35 12.52 -7.95
CA SER A 214 17.35 13.53 -8.32
C SER A 214 17.27 13.97 -9.78
N TYR A 215 16.64 13.17 -10.66
CA TYR A 215 16.66 13.38 -12.12
C TYR A 215 15.28 13.57 -12.72
N LEU A 216 14.23 13.08 -12.07
CA LEU A 216 12.86 13.11 -12.56
C LEU A 216 11.95 13.84 -11.57
N PRO A 217 10.93 14.57 -12.06
CA PRO A 217 9.84 15.03 -11.22
C PRO A 217 9.24 13.86 -10.41
N PRO A 218 8.89 14.05 -9.12
CA PRO A 218 8.43 12.97 -8.25
C PRO A 218 7.31 12.13 -8.86
N LYS A 219 6.38 12.74 -9.60
CA LYS A 219 5.26 12.07 -10.28
C LYS A 219 5.64 10.88 -11.18
N TYR A 220 6.87 10.80 -11.67
CA TYR A 220 7.33 9.67 -12.49
C TYR A 220 7.99 8.55 -11.69
N VAL A 221 8.27 8.78 -10.40
CA VAL A 221 8.94 7.79 -9.54
C VAL A 221 7.91 6.79 -9.05
N LEU A 222 8.19 5.51 -9.27
CA LEU A 222 7.25 4.42 -9.01
C LEU A 222 6.72 4.41 -7.57
N MET A 223 7.58 4.69 -6.58
CA MET A 223 7.21 4.75 -5.16
C MET A 223 6.08 5.76 -4.87
N ILE A 224 5.97 6.83 -5.66
CA ILE A 224 4.90 7.82 -5.51
C ILE A 224 3.51 7.23 -5.70
N SER A 225 3.33 6.14 -6.44
CA SER A 225 2.03 5.46 -6.49
C SER A 225 1.56 4.98 -5.11
N LEU A 226 2.48 4.62 -4.20
CA LEU A 226 2.17 4.27 -2.81
C LEU A 226 2.20 5.47 -1.86
N MET A 227 2.86 6.57 -2.23
CA MET A 227 3.01 7.78 -1.39
C MET A 227 2.24 9.00 -1.89
N SER A 228 1.40 8.86 -2.91
CA SER A 228 0.75 9.96 -3.66
C SER A 228 0.00 10.99 -2.79
N THR A 229 -0.43 10.60 -1.61
CA THR A 229 -1.19 11.38 -0.63
C THR A 229 -0.32 12.24 0.28
N SER A 230 1.00 12.09 0.20
CA SER A 230 1.99 12.90 0.91
C SER A 230 2.47 14.11 0.10
N TYR A 231 1.97 14.29 -1.13
CA TYR A 231 2.37 15.36 -2.05
C TYR A 231 1.16 16.21 -2.44
N SER A 232 1.39 17.50 -2.73
CA SER A 232 0.36 18.46 -3.14
C SER A 232 0.08 18.39 -4.64
N ASP A 233 -0.95 19.13 -5.08
CA ASP A 233 -1.30 19.36 -6.49
C ASP A 233 -1.63 18.07 -7.26
N ALA A 234 -2.36 17.15 -6.61
CA ALA A 234 -2.76 15.91 -7.24
C ALA A 234 -3.78 16.14 -8.36
N ASP A 235 -3.44 15.66 -9.57
CA ASP A 235 -4.31 15.52 -10.72
C ASP A 235 -4.30 14.07 -11.26
N ILE A 236 -5.16 13.77 -12.23
CA ILE A 236 -5.23 12.41 -12.81
C ILE A 236 -3.89 12.01 -13.45
N PRO A 237 -3.22 12.86 -14.26
CA PRO A 237 -1.86 12.58 -14.75
C PRO A 237 -0.84 12.25 -13.66
N TYR A 238 -0.84 12.97 -12.55
CA TYR A 238 0.04 12.75 -11.40
C TYR A 238 -0.19 11.38 -10.78
N LEU A 239 -1.43 10.93 -10.70
CA LEU A 239 -1.77 9.61 -10.16
C LEU A 239 -1.38 8.45 -11.09
N LEU A 240 -1.42 8.67 -12.41
CA LEU A 240 -1.18 7.62 -13.40
C LEU A 240 0.28 7.53 -13.86
N SER A 241 1.00 8.65 -13.87
CA SER A 241 2.38 8.72 -14.36
C SER A 241 3.40 7.81 -13.65
N PRO A 242 3.29 7.48 -12.34
CA PRO A 242 4.20 6.54 -11.69
C PRO A 242 4.16 5.14 -12.33
N TYR A 243 3.02 4.74 -12.91
CA TYR A 243 2.86 3.42 -13.53
C TYR A 243 3.50 3.32 -14.91
N LEU A 244 3.88 4.43 -15.54
CA LEU A 244 4.61 4.42 -16.81
C LEU A 244 5.94 3.66 -16.68
N GLY A 245 6.60 3.75 -15.52
CA GLY A 245 7.80 2.96 -15.22
C GLY A 245 7.53 1.45 -15.25
N LEU A 246 6.40 0.99 -14.69
CA LEU A 246 6.01 -0.43 -14.74
C LEU A 246 5.71 -0.87 -16.17
N VAL A 247 5.02 -0.04 -16.95
CA VAL A 247 4.70 -0.31 -18.35
C VAL A 247 5.98 -0.42 -19.17
N GLY A 248 6.93 0.50 -18.98
CA GLY A 248 8.24 0.46 -19.63
C GLY A 248 9.00 -0.83 -19.33
N VAL A 249 9.08 -1.22 -18.05
CA VAL A 249 9.69 -2.50 -17.66
C VAL A 249 8.97 -3.69 -18.32
N CYS A 250 7.63 -3.71 -18.32
CA CYS A 250 6.86 -4.77 -18.97
C CYS A 250 7.15 -4.88 -20.47
N ILE A 251 7.26 -3.75 -21.17
CA ILE A 251 7.55 -3.71 -22.61
C ILE A 251 8.96 -4.24 -22.87
N VAL A 252 9.98 -3.75 -22.15
CA VAL A 252 11.38 -4.18 -22.30
C VAL A 252 11.49 -5.70 -22.07
N LEU A 253 10.86 -6.23 -21.02
CA LEU A 253 10.87 -7.65 -20.74
C LEU A 253 10.17 -8.46 -21.84
N LYS A 254 8.99 -8.01 -22.32
CA LYS A 254 8.29 -8.69 -23.44
C LYS A 254 9.12 -8.71 -24.72
N LEU A 255 9.76 -7.59 -25.07
CA LEU A 255 10.62 -7.51 -26.24
C LEU A 255 11.81 -8.48 -26.11
N ARG A 256 12.47 -8.51 -24.95
CA ARG A 256 13.60 -9.43 -24.72
C ARG A 256 13.19 -10.89 -24.85
N LYS A 257 12.05 -11.29 -24.28
CA LYS A 257 11.56 -12.67 -24.36
C LYS A 257 11.19 -13.12 -25.78
N HIS A 258 10.80 -12.19 -26.66
CA HIS A 258 10.58 -12.51 -28.07
C HIS A 258 11.89 -12.90 -28.81
N HIS A 259 13.04 -12.48 -28.28
CA HIS A 259 14.36 -12.77 -28.83
C HIS A 259 15.05 -13.96 -28.14
N GLU A 260 14.49 -14.45 -27.02
CA GLU A 260 14.93 -15.69 -26.38
C GLU A 260 14.27 -16.87 -27.10
N ILE A 261 15.04 -17.54 -27.97
CA ILE A 261 14.67 -18.84 -28.54
C ILE A 261 14.60 -19.83 -27.37
N ILE A 262 13.39 -20.30 -27.05
CA ILE A 262 13.14 -21.37 -26.05
C ILE A 262 13.43 -22.72 -26.69
#